data_AF-A0A094ZCZ6-F1
#
_entry.id   AF-A0A094ZCZ6-F1
#
_cell.length_a   1.000
_cell.length_b   1.000
_cell.length_c   1.000
_cell.angle_alpha   90.00
_cell.angle_beta   90.00
_cell.angle_gamma   90.00
#
_symmetry.space_group_name_H-M   'P 1'
#
loop_
_entity.id
_entity.type
_entity.pdbx_description
1 polymer ?
#
loop_
_entity_poly.entity_id
_entity_poly.type
_entity_poly.pdbx_seq_one_letter_code
_entity_poly.pdbx_strand_id
1 'polypeptide(L)'
;FITLDPHPGIFVHPLTGGVFATGKQNSTELDRESTANFTMNILVRDAENRIGTAVIHIHLLDINDYQPEFIGLPYYVTFCVGSSASFNALNEQSTDPSIEADPTCKSLNNFKVTAIDKDKGINGTVVYSLTNIRPRAEPPLLSINSTSGHIYLLRSLPSDWTGRQIEAIVAAIDGGGLSSTAIVNIHLVAENGPQFSAILYSATVLESVPIGETVTSVEAVGINNDVSLIYRIVSAKSMKQILMSSNDLFHDFKEKDPLTLEDCPFGLEFNTDSFHIHSFLHQSTIL
;
A
#
# COMPACT_ATOMS: atom_id res chain seq x y z
N PHE A 1 33.17 38.11 5.27
CA PHE A 1 32.96 36.72 5.72
C PHE A 1 32.85 35.83 4.48
N ILE A 2 33.46 34.65 4.52
CA ILE A 2 33.36 33.64 3.45
C ILE A 2 32.79 32.37 4.09
N THR A 3 31.73 31.81 3.52
CA THR A 3 31.25 30.45 3.83
C THR A 3 32.14 29.45 3.09
N LEU A 4 32.66 28.46 3.80
CA LEU A 4 33.56 27.46 3.20
C LEU A 4 32.77 26.36 2.47
N ASP A 5 31.54 26.13 2.91
CA ASP A 5 30.59 25.10 2.47
C ASP A 5 29.19 25.73 2.31
N PRO A 6 28.97 26.55 1.27
CA PRO A 6 27.67 27.20 1.07
C PRO A 6 26.56 26.16 0.86
N HIS A 7 25.46 26.30 1.60
CA HIS A 7 24.26 25.49 1.42
C HIS A 7 23.31 26.17 0.42
N PRO A 8 22.77 25.44 -0.58
CA PRO A 8 21.66 25.94 -1.40
C PRO A 8 20.52 26.46 -0.52
N GLY A 9 19.92 27.60 -0.84
CA GLY A 9 18.86 28.17 -0.01
C GLY A 9 19.30 28.86 1.29
N ILE A 10 20.61 29.02 1.57
CA ILE A 10 21.11 29.90 2.64
C ILE A 10 22.12 30.92 2.10
N PHE A 11 22.00 32.17 2.56
CA PHE A 11 22.93 33.25 2.29
C PHE A 11 23.47 33.87 3.57
N VAL A 12 24.79 34.05 3.66
CA VAL A 12 25.46 34.74 4.79
C VAL A 12 25.96 36.10 4.31
N HIS A 13 25.44 37.17 4.90
CA HIS A 13 25.79 38.53 4.50
C HIS A 13 27.22 38.89 4.96
N PRO A 14 28.12 39.25 4.02
CA PRO A 14 29.56 39.28 4.28
C PRO A 14 30.07 40.44 5.13
N LEU A 15 29.21 41.42 5.47
CA LEU A 15 29.56 42.56 6.32
C LEU A 15 28.88 42.54 7.69
N THR A 16 27.69 41.96 7.79
CA THR A 16 26.89 41.94 9.02
C THR A 16 26.93 40.59 9.72
N GLY A 17 27.32 39.52 9.01
CA GLY A 17 27.21 38.15 9.50
C GLY A 17 25.77 37.63 9.57
N GLY A 18 24.78 38.39 9.09
CA GLY A 18 23.39 37.94 9.06
C GLY A 18 23.21 36.72 8.16
N VAL A 19 22.47 35.73 8.63
CA VAL A 19 22.16 34.49 7.89
C VAL A 19 20.71 34.57 7.44
N PHE A 20 20.48 34.42 6.14
CA PHE A 20 19.19 34.57 5.50
C PHE A 20 18.83 33.31 4.74
N ALA A 21 17.58 32.85 4.89
CA ALA A 21 17.03 31.84 4.00
C ALA A 21 16.79 32.46 2.61
N THR A 22 17.27 31.80 1.57
CA THR A 22 17.08 32.16 0.15
C THR A 22 16.33 31.08 -0.64
N GLY A 23 16.05 29.93 -0.01
CA GLY A 23 15.27 28.86 -0.62
C GLY A 23 13.89 29.36 -1.06
N LYS A 24 13.45 28.92 -2.23
CA LYS A 24 12.08 29.18 -2.68
C LYS A 24 11.12 28.28 -1.89
N GLN A 25 9.87 28.74 -1.70
CA GLN A 25 8.83 27.85 -1.21
C GLN A 25 8.64 26.68 -2.17
N ASN A 26 8.49 25.47 -1.61
CA ASN A 26 8.39 24.20 -2.34
C ASN A 26 9.62 23.87 -3.20
N SER A 27 10.81 24.33 -2.78
CA SER A 27 12.08 23.92 -3.40
C SER A 27 12.81 22.90 -2.53
N THR A 28 13.58 22.03 -3.16
CA THR A 28 14.43 21.03 -2.49
C THR A 28 15.64 21.65 -1.77
N GLU A 29 15.80 22.98 -1.80
CA GLU A 29 16.95 23.67 -1.21
C GLU A 29 16.86 23.75 0.32
N LEU A 30 15.65 23.90 0.86
CA LEU A 30 15.37 23.89 2.31
C LEU A 30 14.19 22.95 2.58
N ASP A 31 14.39 21.69 2.23
CA ASP A 31 13.40 20.63 2.36
C ASP A 31 13.81 19.67 3.49
N ARG A 32 12.96 19.52 4.50
CA ARG A 32 13.27 18.73 5.71
C ARG A 32 13.29 17.24 5.37
N GLU A 33 12.44 16.81 4.46
CA GLU A 33 12.26 15.44 4.00
C GLU A 33 13.52 14.98 3.24
N SER A 34 14.18 15.90 2.52
CA SER A 34 15.51 15.69 1.94
C SER A 34 16.63 15.79 2.97
N THR A 35 16.72 16.87 3.75
CA THR A 35 17.81 17.09 4.72
C THR A 35 17.34 17.91 5.92
N ALA A 36 17.00 17.23 7.01
CA ALA A 36 16.47 17.86 8.23
C ALA A 36 17.48 18.74 8.99
N ASN A 37 18.77 18.40 8.91
CA ASN A 37 19.82 19.11 9.64
C ASN A 37 21.07 19.22 8.78
N PHE A 38 21.72 20.38 8.83
CA PHE A 38 23.00 20.58 8.18
C PHE A 38 23.86 21.57 8.97
N THR A 39 25.17 21.51 8.71
CA THR A 39 26.16 22.39 9.32
C THR A 39 26.88 23.20 8.26
N MET A 40 27.28 24.41 8.61
CA MET A 40 28.10 25.27 7.75
C MET A 40 29.27 25.84 8.54
N ASN A 41 30.46 25.78 7.94
CA ASN A 41 31.67 26.37 8.45
C ASN A 41 31.82 27.80 7.91
N ILE A 42 31.85 28.76 8.83
CA ILE A 42 32.05 30.17 8.51
C ILE A 42 33.46 30.64 8.84
N LEU A 43 34.00 31.47 7.96
CA LEU A 43 35.29 32.11 8.11
C LEU A 43 35.13 33.63 8.23
N VAL A 44 35.68 34.18 9.31
CA VAL A 44 35.87 35.63 9.48
C VAL A 44 37.33 35.99 9.27
N ARG A 45 37.56 37.15 8.67
CA ARG A 45 38.89 37.71 8.47
C ARG A 45 38.85 39.19 8.85
N ASP A 46 39.82 39.64 9.63
CA ASP A 46 39.97 41.06 9.95
C ASP A 46 40.90 41.79 8.95
N ALA A 47 41.11 43.09 9.18
CA ALA A 47 41.96 43.92 8.32
C ALA A 47 43.45 43.50 8.32
N GLU A 48 43.90 42.77 9.33
CA GLU A 48 45.27 42.26 9.46
C GLU A 48 45.42 40.84 8.88
N ASN A 49 44.40 40.33 8.17
CA ASN A 49 44.31 38.96 7.65
C ASN A 49 44.30 37.86 8.72
N ARG A 50 44.03 38.18 9.99
CA ARG A 50 43.82 37.14 11.01
C ARG A 50 42.47 36.48 10.78
N ILE A 51 42.43 35.16 10.97
CA ILE A 51 41.27 34.34 10.65
C ILE A 51 40.67 33.74 11.91
N GLY A 52 39.34 33.76 12.00
CA GLY A 52 38.56 32.97 12.96
C GLY A 52 37.57 32.07 12.23
N THR A 53 37.25 30.93 12.82
CA THR A 53 36.29 29.96 12.27
C THR A 53 35.21 29.64 13.28
N ALA A 54 33.98 29.44 12.81
CA ALA A 54 32.88 28.94 13.62
C ALA A 54 31.99 28.00 12.80
N VAL A 55 31.16 27.22 13.47
CA VAL A 55 30.21 26.30 12.84
C VAL A 55 28.80 26.76 13.18
N ILE A 56 27.94 26.82 12.15
CA ILE A 56 26.51 27.06 12.29
C ILE A 56 25.80 25.72 12.15
N HIS A 57 24.97 25.36 13.13
CA HIS A 57 24.09 24.20 13.04
C HIS A 57 22.67 24.68 12.73
N ILE A 58 22.09 24.17 11.65
CA ILE A 58 20.71 24.49 11.26
C ILE A 58 19.86 23.23 11.37
N HIS A 59 18.71 23.38 12.02
CA HIS A 59 17.67 22.37 12.13
C HIS A 59 16.41 22.90 11.46
N LEU A 60 15.96 22.21 10.42
CA LEU A 60 14.72 22.56 9.74
C LEU A 60 13.53 22.05 10.57
N LEU A 61 12.53 22.92 10.71
CA LEU A 61 11.24 22.56 11.24
C LEU A 61 10.38 21.98 10.12
N ASP A 62 9.48 21.10 10.52
CA ASP A 62 8.56 20.40 9.64
C ASP A 62 7.41 21.31 9.17
N ILE A 63 6.97 21.10 7.93
CA ILE A 63 5.76 21.66 7.35
C ILE A 63 4.95 20.47 6.84
N ASN A 64 3.61 20.56 6.89
CA ASN A 64 2.74 19.50 6.39
C ASN A 64 2.57 19.62 4.87
N ASP A 65 3.59 19.22 4.10
CA ASP A 65 3.59 19.31 2.63
C ASP A 65 3.54 17.95 1.93
N TYR A 66 3.56 16.85 2.68
CA TYR A 66 3.19 15.53 2.20
C TYR A 66 1.81 15.13 2.73
N GLN A 67 1.12 14.32 1.94
CA GLN A 67 -0.14 13.70 2.34
C GLN A 67 0.07 12.20 2.54
N PRO A 68 -0.77 11.52 3.34
CA PRO A 68 -0.64 10.08 3.53
C PRO A 68 -0.76 9.32 2.21
N GLU A 69 0.09 8.32 1.98
CA GLU A 69 0.09 7.50 0.76
C GLU A 69 -0.15 6.01 1.09
N PHE A 70 -1.20 5.42 0.52
CA PHE A 70 -1.52 4.00 0.73
C PHE A 70 -0.53 3.08 -0.01
N ILE A 71 0.00 2.07 0.69
CA ILE A 71 0.91 1.07 0.15
C ILE A 71 0.21 -0.28 -0.08
N GLY A 72 0.63 -1.03 -1.09
CA GLY A 72 0.05 -2.37 -1.36
C GLY A 72 -1.24 -2.35 -2.17
N LEU A 73 -1.58 -1.22 -2.79
CA LEU A 73 -2.67 -1.10 -3.76
C LEU A 73 -2.48 -2.04 -4.97
N PRO A 74 -3.56 -2.40 -5.69
CA PRO A 74 -4.95 -2.36 -5.22
C PRO A 74 -5.20 -3.36 -4.09
N TYR A 75 -6.23 -3.09 -3.27
CA TYR A 75 -6.63 -3.96 -2.16
C TYR A 75 -7.77 -4.89 -2.56
N TYR A 76 -7.49 -6.20 -2.54
CA TYR A 76 -8.45 -7.29 -2.69
C TYR A 76 -8.32 -8.23 -1.50
N VAL A 77 -9.43 -8.48 -0.82
CA VAL A 77 -9.46 -9.35 0.36
C VAL A 77 -10.72 -10.19 0.41
N THR A 78 -10.68 -11.30 1.13
CA THR A 78 -11.83 -12.18 1.35
C THR A 78 -12.27 -12.11 2.80
N PHE A 79 -13.55 -11.83 3.07
CA PHE A 79 -14.15 -11.92 4.40
C PHE A 79 -15.15 -13.07 4.46
N CYS A 80 -15.17 -13.74 5.59
CA CYS A 80 -16.05 -14.85 5.89
C CYS A 80 -17.44 -14.39 6.32
N VAL A 81 -18.49 -14.88 5.65
CA VAL A 81 -19.87 -14.77 6.16
C VAL A 81 -20.08 -15.77 7.30
N GLY A 82 -21.07 -15.53 8.16
CA GLY A 82 -21.33 -16.39 9.33
C GLY A 82 -20.43 -16.12 10.54
N SER A 83 -19.26 -15.52 10.33
CA SER A 83 -18.32 -15.16 11.41
C SER A 83 -18.34 -13.66 11.72
N SER A 84 -18.69 -13.30 12.95
CA SER A 84 -18.40 -11.95 13.47
C SER A 84 -16.94 -11.87 13.84
N ALA A 85 -16.17 -10.96 13.24
CA ALA A 85 -14.86 -10.63 13.76
C ALA A 85 -15.04 -9.92 15.11
N SER A 86 -14.92 -10.67 16.20
CA SER A 86 -14.75 -10.07 17.51
C SER A 86 -13.36 -9.43 17.54
N PHE A 87 -13.31 -8.10 17.55
CA PHE A 87 -12.10 -7.30 17.81
C PHE A 87 -11.34 -7.75 19.09
N ASN A 88 -11.99 -8.50 19.99
CA ASN A 88 -11.38 -8.99 21.23
C ASN A 88 -10.57 -10.31 21.07
N ALA A 89 -10.34 -10.82 19.86
CA ALA A 89 -9.61 -12.08 19.65
C ALA A 89 -8.14 -11.93 19.21
N LEU A 90 -7.66 -10.71 18.96
CA LEU A 90 -6.23 -10.46 18.72
C LEU A 90 -5.77 -9.32 19.61
N ASN A 91 -5.56 -9.63 20.90
CA ASN A 91 -4.61 -8.84 21.67
C ASN A 91 -3.28 -8.90 20.91
N GLU A 92 -2.74 -7.74 20.51
CA GLU A 92 -1.44 -7.54 19.84
C GLU A 92 -0.23 -7.94 20.72
N GLN A 93 -0.39 -8.91 21.61
CA GLN A 93 0.57 -9.39 22.60
C GLN A 93 0.62 -10.93 22.70
N SER A 94 0.05 -11.65 21.74
CA SER A 94 0.38 -13.06 21.55
C SER A 94 1.62 -13.18 20.66
N THR A 95 2.80 -13.04 21.27
CA THR A 95 4.09 -13.44 20.67
C THR A 95 4.27 -14.95 20.74
N ASP A 96 3.23 -15.71 20.39
CA ASP A 96 3.29 -17.16 20.37
C ASP A 96 3.37 -17.63 18.90
N PRO A 97 4.54 -18.10 18.42
CA PRO A 97 4.70 -18.63 17.08
C PRO A 97 3.95 -19.95 16.86
N SER A 98 3.23 -20.45 17.87
CA SER A 98 2.35 -21.63 17.78
C SER A 98 0.86 -21.32 17.61
N ILE A 99 0.48 -20.06 17.32
CA ILE A 99 -0.81 -19.83 16.64
C ILE A 99 -0.66 -20.40 15.23
N GLU A 100 -0.88 -21.71 15.12
CA GLU A 100 -1.14 -22.37 13.86
C GLU A 100 -2.17 -21.51 13.13
N ALA A 101 -1.89 -21.19 11.87
CA ALA A 101 -2.84 -20.52 11.01
C ALA A 101 -4.11 -21.37 11.01
N ASP A 102 -5.06 -21.05 11.89
CA ASP A 102 -6.33 -21.75 11.97
C ASP A 102 -6.91 -21.63 10.57
N PRO A 103 -7.00 -22.75 9.81
CA PRO A 103 -7.43 -22.71 8.42
C PRO A 103 -8.93 -22.40 8.34
N THR A 104 -9.60 -22.16 9.48
CA THR A 104 -10.97 -21.71 9.48
C THR A 104 -11.09 -20.31 8.87
N CYS A 105 -12.16 -20.16 8.10
CA CYS A 105 -12.56 -18.94 7.42
C CYS A 105 -12.60 -17.70 8.35
N LYS A 106 -12.66 -17.87 9.68
CA LYS A 106 -12.60 -16.80 10.69
C LYS A 106 -11.31 -15.97 10.66
N SER A 107 -10.18 -16.61 10.37
CA SER A 107 -8.87 -15.94 10.26
C SER A 107 -8.85 -14.94 9.08
N LEU A 108 -9.70 -15.15 8.06
CA LEU A 108 -9.79 -14.27 6.88
C LEU A 108 -10.38 -12.88 7.19
N ASN A 109 -11.07 -12.71 8.32
CA ASN A 109 -11.63 -11.41 8.71
C ASN A 109 -10.59 -10.49 9.39
N ASN A 110 -9.31 -10.75 9.19
CA ASN A 110 -8.21 -9.94 9.71
C ASN A 110 -7.42 -9.31 8.55
N PHE A 111 -7.80 -8.08 8.19
CA PHE A 111 -7.14 -7.32 7.13
C PHE A 111 -6.85 -5.90 7.60
N LYS A 112 -5.70 -5.37 7.19
CA LYS A 112 -5.37 -3.96 7.42
C LYS A 112 -4.92 -3.30 6.14
N VAL A 113 -5.29 -2.04 6.01
CA VAL A 113 -4.66 -1.13 5.05
C VAL A 113 -3.45 -0.47 5.71
N THR A 114 -2.54 0.07 4.92
CA THR A 114 -1.42 0.85 5.44
C THR A 114 -1.21 2.06 4.55
N ALA A 115 -1.10 3.23 5.16
CA ALA A 115 -0.67 4.46 4.53
C ALA A 115 0.53 5.03 5.31
N ILE A 116 1.45 5.66 4.59
CA ILE A 116 2.67 6.25 5.13
C ILE A 116 2.69 7.73 4.76
N ASP A 117 3.04 8.56 5.74
CA ASP A 117 3.31 9.97 5.55
C ASP A 117 4.79 10.25 5.87
N LYS A 118 5.42 11.17 5.13
CA LYS A 118 6.87 11.44 5.21
C LYS A 118 7.19 12.61 6.12
N ASP A 119 6.17 13.37 6.51
CA ASP A 119 6.28 14.48 7.43
C ASP A 119 6.60 13.98 8.85
N LYS A 120 7.01 14.90 9.72
CA LYS A 120 7.49 14.54 11.06
C LYS A 120 6.43 14.77 12.12
N GLY A 121 6.33 13.80 13.03
CA GLY A 121 5.49 13.94 14.22
C GLY A 121 4.01 13.93 13.85
N ILE A 122 3.25 14.94 14.28
CA ILE A 122 1.79 14.98 14.08
C ILE A 122 1.42 15.08 12.59
N ASN A 123 2.23 15.79 11.80
CA ASN A 123 2.07 15.90 10.35
C ASN A 123 2.36 14.57 9.64
N GLY A 124 3.17 13.70 10.24
CA GLY A 124 3.39 12.33 9.73
C GLY A 124 2.44 11.27 10.31
N THR A 125 1.55 11.64 11.24
CA THR A 125 0.73 10.68 11.99
C THR A 125 -0.59 10.45 11.29
N VAL A 126 -0.76 9.26 10.71
CA VAL A 126 -1.94 8.89 9.93
C VAL A 126 -3.08 8.39 10.82
N VAL A 127 -4.29 8.87 10.53
CA VAL A 127 -5.55 8.42 11.11
C VAL A 127 -6.48 7.90 10.01
N TYR A 128 -7.01 6.69 10.19
CA TYR A 128 -7.87 6.02 9.21
C TYR A 128 -9.36 6.18 9.51
N SER A 129 -10.18 6.22 8.46
CA SER A 129 -11.65 6.18 8.57
C SER A 129 -12.30 5.54 7.34
N LEU A 130 -13.51 5.01 7.50
CA LEU A 130 -14.35 4.55 6.39
C LEU A 130 -15.27 5.69 5.95
N THR A 131 -15.10 6.17 4.73
CA THR A 131 -15.89 7.29 4.19
C THR A 131 -17.13 6.80 3.44
N ASN A 132 -17.07 5.61 2.85
CA ASN A 132 -18.21 5.01 2.16
C ASN A 132 -18.11 3.48 2.15
N ILE A 133 -19.27 2.80 2.21
CA ILE A 133 -19.38 1.34 2.11
C ILE A 133 -20.53 1.00 1.18
N ARG A 134 -20.28 0.16 0.18
CA ARG A 134 -21.28 -0.36 -0.75
C ARG A 134 -21.35 -1.89 -0.67
N PRO A 135 -22.54 -2.49 -0.55
CA PRO A 135 -23.84 -1.84 -0.41
C PRO A 135 -23.99 -1.11 0.93
N ARG A 136 -24.79 -0.03 0.93
CA ARG A 136 -25.11 0.69 2.17
C ARG A 136 -26.00 -0.19 3.06
N ALA A 137 -25.71 -0.24 4.35
CA ALA A 137 -26.53 -0.92 5.35
C ALA A 137 -26.59 -0.13 6.65
N GLU A 138 -27.68 -0.27 7.39
CA GLU A 138 -27.88 0.32 8.71
C GLU A 138 -28.26 -0.81 9.69
N PRO A 139 -27.47 -1.10 10.74
CA PRO A 139 -26.19 -0.46 11.07
C PRO A 139 -25.07 -0.78 10.03
N PRO A 140 -23.96 -0.01 10.02
CA PRO A 140 -22.83 -0.22 9.10
C PRO A 140 -22.29 -1.66 9.14
N LEU A 141 -21.82 -2.17 7.99
CA LEU A 141 -21.30 -3.55 7.87
C LEU A 141 -19.89 -3.69 8.45
N LEU A 142 -19.08 -2.65 8.28
CA LEU A 142 -17.64 -2.65 8.56
C LEU A 142 -17.29 -1.52 9.52
N SER A 143 -16.20 -1.72 10.23
CA SER A 143 -15.50 -0.68 10.97
C SER A 143 -14.00 -0.78 10.69
N ILE A 144 -13.28 0.31 10.95
CA ILE A 144 -11.84 0.39 10.85
C ILE A 144 -11.25 0.90 12.16
N ASN A 145 -10.16 0.31 12.62
CA ASN A 145 -9.37 0.87 13.70
C ASN A 145 -8.60 2.09 13.16
N SER A 146 -8.84 3.25 13.76
CA SER A 146 -8.31 4.52 13.27
C SER A 146 -6.79 4.66 13.36
N THR A 147 -6.12 3.85 14.17
CA THR A 147 -4.66 3.90 14.35
C THR A 147 -3.96 2.77 13.60
N SER A 148 -4.50 1.54 13.68
CA SER A 148 -3.85 0.36 13.09
C SER A 148 -4.27 0.05 11.66
N GLY A 149 -5.34 0.69 11.16
CA GLY A 149 -5.86 0.47 9.80
C GLY A 149 -6.57 -0.88 9.61
N HIS A 150 -6.80 -1.64 10.70
CA HIS A 150 -7.50 -2.93 10.65
C HIS A 150 -8.98 -2.74 10.34
N ILE A 151 -9.46 -3.38 9.28
CA ILE A 151 -10.85 -3.42 8.84
C ILE A 151 -11.47 -4.73 9.32
N TYR A 152 -12.65 -4.65 9.93
CA TYR A 152 -13.36 -5.82 10.46
C TYR A 152 -14.88 -5.69 10.31
N LEU A 153 -15.57 -6.83 10.29
CA LEU A 153 -17.02 -6.90 10.27
C LEU A 153 -17.60 -6.53 11.65
N LEU A 154 -18.58 -5.63 11.68
CA LEU A 154 -19.29 -5.26 12.91
C LEU A 154 -20.31 -6.31 13.37
N ARG A 155 -20.71 -7.21 12.46
CA ARG A 155 -21.66 -8.29 12.73
C ARG A 155 -21.40 -9.48 11.81
N SER A 156 -21.90 -10.63 12.20
CA SER A 156 -22.00 -11.77 11.29
C SER A 156 -22.94 -11.45 10.13
N LEU A 157 -22.50 -11.76 8.91
CA LEU A 157 -23.32 -11.63 7.70
C LEU A 157 -24.05 -12.95 7.44
N PRO A 158 -25.31 -12.89 6.97
CA PRO A 158 -26.08 -14.10 6.70
C PRO A 158 -25.52 -14.85 5.48
N SER A 159 -25.78 -16.16 5.44
CA SER A 159 -25.18 -17.10 4.49
C SER A 159 -25.47 -16.74 3.02
N ASP A 160 -26.62 -16.11 2.75
CA ASP A 160 -27.06 -15.68 1.42
C ASP A 160 -26.26 -14.48 0.87
N TRP A 161 -25.33 -13.93 1.66
CA TRP A 161 -24.37 -12.92 1.21
C TRP A 161 -23.09 -13.53 0.60
N THR A 162 -22.92 -14.85 0.70
CA THR A 162 -21.81 -15.56 0.05
C THR A 162 -21.74 -15.20 -1.43
N GLY A 163 -20.53 -14.94 -1.94
CA GLY A 163 -20.27 -14.58 -3.33
C GLY A 163 -20.51 -13.10 -3.67
N ARG A 164 -21.08 -12.31 -2.76
CA ARG A 164 -21.22 -10.85 -2.95
C ARG A 164 -19.90 -10.14 -2.70
N GLN A 165 -19.81 -8.90 -3.18
CA GLN A 165 -18.71 -7.99 -2.90
C GLN A 165 -19.17 -6.82 -2.03
N ILE A 166 -18.29 -6.39 -1.13
CA ILE A 166 -18.37 -5.11 -0.44
C ILE A 166 -17.23 -4.24 -0.94
N GLU A 167 -17.55 -3.02 -1.36
CA GLU A 167 -16.58 -1.98 -1.68
C GLU A 167 -16.53 -1.00 -0.50
N ALA A 168 -15.35 -0.82 0.08
CA ALA A 168 -15.11 0.14 1.15
C ALA A 168 -14.13 1.22 0.68
N ILE A 169 -14.50 2.49 0.84
CA ILE A 169 -13.59 3.62 0.63
C ILE A 169 -12.99 3.99 1.98
N VAL A 170 -11.68 3.85 2.09
CA VAL A 170 -10.91 4.20 3.28
C VAL A 170 -10.22 5.54 3.04
N ALA A 171 -10.31 6.46 3.99
CA ALA A 171 -9.50 7.67 4.02
C ALA A 171 -8.36 7.52 5.04
N ALA A 172 -7.20 8.07 4.69
CA ALA A 172 -6.07 8.29 5.57
C ALA A 172 -5.85 9.81 5.65
N ILE A 173 -5.81 10.36 6.86
CA ILE A 173 -5.66 11.80 7.11
C ILE A 173 -4.50 11.98 8.08
N ASP A 174 -3.59 12.90 7.78
CA ASP A 174 -2.53 13.29 8.72
C ASP A 174 -3.04 14.26 9.80
N GLY A 175 -2.17 14.67 10.72
CA GLY A 175 -2.52 15.64 11.75
C GLY A 175 -2.60 17.10 11.27
N GLY A 176 -2.06 17.42 10.09
CA GLY A 176 -2.13 18.74 9.45
C GLY A 176 -3.40 18.93 8.58
N GLY A 177 -4.12 17.85 8.29
CA GLY A 177 -5.35 17.80 7.52
C GLY A 177 -5.20 17.39 6.06
N LEU A 178 -4.01 17.06 5.54
CA LEU A 178 -3.91 16.47 4.21
C LEU A 178 -4.35 15.01 4.26
N SER A 179 -4.89 14.52 3.14
CA SER A 179 -5.55 13.23 3.11
C SER A 179 -5.50 12.56 1.75
N SER A 180 -5.61 11.23 1.77
CA SER A 180 -5.81 10.40 0.58
C SER A 180 -6.88 9.36 0.82
N THR A 181 -7.33 8.70 -0.26
CA THR A 181 -8.33 7.63 -0.18
C THR A 181 -7.90 6.41 -0.99
N ALA A 182 -8.36 5.25 -0.55
CA ALA A 182 -8.16 3.97 -1.22
C ALA A 182 -9.44 3.14 -1.24
N ILE A 183 -9.61 2.34 -2.29
CA ILE A 183 -10.72 1.40 -2.42
C ILE A 183 -10.27 0.01 -1.97
N VAL A 184 -11.05 -0.61 -1.09
CA VAL A 184 -10.88 -1.99 -0.63
C VAL A 184 -12.02 -2.83 -1.16
N ASN A 185 -11.70 -3.80 -2.02
CA ASN A 185 -12.65 -4.75 -2.58
C ASN A 185 -12.67 -6.03 -1.74
N ILE A 186 -13.78 -6.26 -1.04
CA ILE A 186 -13.96 -7.36 -0.10
C ILE A 186 -14.91 -8.40 -0.72
N HIS A 187 -14.40 -9.59 -0.98
CA HIS A 187 -15.19 -10.73 -1.44
C HIS A 187 -15.73 -11.52 -0.24
N LEU A 188 -17.03 -11.78 -0.23
CA LEU A 188 -17.66 -12.55 0.83
C LEU A 188 -17.64 -14.04 0.50
N VAL A 189 -17.03 -14.84 1.37
CA VAL A 189 -16.89 -16.30 1.22
C VAL A 189 -17.65 -17.04 2.32
N ALA A 190 -18.13 -18.25 2.01
CA ALA A 190 -18.80 -19.10 2.99
C ALA A 190 -17.81 -19.70 4.00
N GLU A 191 -18.25 -19.91 5.24
CA GLU A 191 -17.45 -20.58 6.28
C GLU A 191 -17.01 -21.99 5.86
N ASN A 192 -17.89 -22.71 5.16
CA ASN A 192 -17.64 -24.04 4.63
C ASN A 192 -17.63 -24.01 3.09
N GLY A 193 -16.88 -23.09 2.46
CA GLY A 193 -16.76 -23.03 1.00
C GLY A 193 -15.79 -24.07 0.41
N PRO A 194 -15.66 -24.14 -0.93
CA PRO A 194 -14.60 -24.91 -1.56
C PRO A 194 -13.21 -24.49 -1.04
N GLN A 195 -12.36 -25.46 -0.74
CA GLN A 195 -11.05 -25.22 -0.15
C GLN A 195 -9.96 -25.66 -1.12
N PHE A 196 -8.99 -24.78 -1.39
CA PHE A 196 -7.81 -25.17 -2.15
C PHE A 196 -6.98 -26.22 -1.39
N SER A 197 -6.45 -27.21 -2.11
CA SER A 197 -5.59 -28.27 -1.55
C SER A 197 -4.31 -27.72 -0.89
N ALA A 198 -3.85 -26.54 -1.31
CA ALA A 198 -2.71 -25.84 -0.72
C ALA A 198 -2.98 -24.33 -0.54
N ILE A 199 -2.32 -23.75 0.47
CA ILE A 199 -2.39 -22.31 0.79
C ILE A 199 -1.46 -21.49 -0.14
N LEU A 200 -0.44 -22.14 -0.70
CA LEU A 200 0.54 -21.54 -1.62
C LEU A 200 0.80 -22.51 -2.78
N TYR A 201 0.64 -22.00 -4.00
CA TYR A 201 1.03 -22.67 -5.23
C TYR A 201 2.18 -21.89 -5.87
N SER A 202 3.30 -22.55 -6.13
CA SER A 202 4.49 -21.94 -6.74
C SER A 202 4.94 -22.74 -7.95
N ALA A 203 5.28 -22.06 -9.04
CA ALA A 203 5.78 -22.68 -10.26
C ALA A 203 6.91 -21.84 -10.84
N THR A 204 7.84 -22.50 -11.54
CA THR A 204 8.90 -21.84 -12.31
C THR A 204 8.73 -22.23 -13.77
N VAL A 205 8.71 -21.25 -14.65
CA VAL A 205 8.52 -21.45 -16.08
C VAL A 205 9.57 -20.64 -16.85
N LEU A 206 10.02 -21.16 -17.99
CA LEU A 206 10.96 -20.45 -18.86
C LEU A 206 10.25 -19.28 -19.55
N GLU A 207 10.94 -18.15 -19.71
CA GLU A 207 10.38 -16.98 -20.41
C GLU A 207 10.06 -17.26 -21.89
N SER A 208 10.71 -18.29 -22.46
CA SER A 208 10.54 -18.73 -23.84
C SER A 208 9.50 -19.84 -24.02
N VAL A 209 8.74 -20.18 -22.98
CA VAL A 209 7.75 -21.25 -23.07
C VAL A 209 6.66 -20.88 -24.10
N PRO A 210 6.20 -21.83 -24.93
CA PRO A 210 5.13 -21.57 -25.90
C PRO A 210 3.80 -21.17 -25.26
N ILE A 211 3.01 -20.39 -26.01
CA ILE A 211 1.61 -20.07 -25.68
C ILE A 211 0.78 -21.37 -25.65
N GLY A 212 -0.13 -21.47 -24.68
CA GLY A 212 -0.98 -22.64 -24.45
C GLY A 212 -0.38 -23.69 -23.52
N GLU A 213 0.92 -23.61 -23.22
CA GLU A 213 1.54 -24.53 -22.25
C GLU A 213 1.04 -24.30 -20.83
N THR A 214 0.86 -25.39 -20.10
CA THR A 214 0.46 -25.37 -18.69
C THR A 214 1.65 -24.92 -17.84
N VAL A 215 1.44 -23.88 -17.04
CA VAL A 215 2.44 -23.38 -16.09
C VAL A 215 2.32 -24.11 -14.75
N THR A 216 1.10 -24.31 -14.28
CA THR A 216 0.79 -25.02 -13.04
C THR A 216 -0.67 -25.48 -13.02
N SER A 217 -1.02 -26.34 -12.06
CA SER A 217 -2.39 -26.70 -11.74
C SER A 217 -2.69 -26.34 -10.29
N VAL A 218 -3.92 -25.87 -10.05
CA VAL A 218 -4.44 -25.55 -8.72
C VAL A 218 -5.67 -26.41 -8.49
N GLU A 219 -5.75 -27.04 -7.33
CA GLU A 219 -6.86 -27.93 -7.00
C GLU A 219 -7.65 -27.35 -5.84
N ALA A 220 -8.97 -27.43 -5.91
CA ALA A 220 -9.86 -27.17 -4.80
C ALA A 220 -10.86 -28.30 -4.64
N VAL A 221 -11.22 -28.58 -3.39
CA VAL A 221 -12.22 -29.58 -3.02
C VAL A 221 -13.49 -28.84 -2.62
N GLY A 222 -14.60 -29.14 -3.29
CA GLY A 222 -15.92 -28.64 -2.93
C GLY A 222 -16.44 -29.26 -1.65
N ILE A 223 -17.54 -28.75 -1.12
CA ILE A 223 -18.20 -29.30 0.08
C ILE A 223 -18.64 -30.76 -0.15
N ASN A 224 -18.98 -31.08 -1.40
CA ASN A 224 -19.44 -32.39 -1.84
C ASN A 224 -18.80 -32.69 -3.20
N ASN A 225 -18.55 -33.98 -3.50
CA ASN A 225 -17.92 -34.41 -4.76
C ASN A 225 -18.76 -34.14 -6.03
N ASP A 226 -20.04 -33.80 -5.88
CA ASP A 226 -20.96 -33.57 -7.00
C ASP A 226 -21.06 -32.09 -7.43
N VAL A 227 -20.25 -31.21 -6.83
CA VAL A 227 -20.27 -29.77 -7.12
C VAL A 227 -19.15 -29.40 -8.09
N SER A 228 -19.51 -28.92 -9.28
CA SER A 228 -18.54 -28.33 -10.22
C SER A 228 -17.99 -27.00 -9.67
N LEU A 229 -16.67 -26.86 -9.67
CA LEU A 229 -15.99 -25.64 -9.22
C LEU A 229 -15.64 -24.74 -10.41
N ILE A 230 -15.77 -23.44 -10.19
CA ILE A 230 -15.39 -22.41 -11.15
C ILE A 230 -14.27 -21.58 -10.52
N TYR A 231 -13.14 -21.52 -11.20
CA TYR A 231 -11.96 -20.80 -10.76
C TYR A 231 -11.88 -19.45 -11.49
N ARG A 232 -11.39 -18.42 -10.81
CA ARG A 232 -11.20 -17.09 -11.40
C ARG A 232 -10.01 -16.40 -10.76
N ILE A 233 -9.15 -15.79 -11.58
CA ILE A 233 -8.09 -14.90 -11.11
C ILE A 233 -8.74 -13.58 -10.70
N VAL A 234 -8.56 -13.18 -9.44
CA VAL A 234 -9.12 -11.93 -8.91
C VAL A 234 -8.13 -10.77 -8.94
N SER A 235 -6.83 -11.07 -8.95
CA SER A 235 -5.76 -10.08 -9.04
C SER A 235 -4.46 -10.76 -9.49
N ALA A 236 -3.65 -10.06 -10.26
CA ALA A 236 -2.29 -10.45 -10.60
C ALA A 236 -1.37 -9.25 -10.39
N LYS A 237 -0.24 -9.47 -9.70
CA LYS A 237 0.80 -8.44 -9.48
C LYS A 237 2.14 -8.95 -9.98
N SER A 238 2.86 -8.11 -10.71
CA SER A 238 4.25 -8.39 -11.09
C SER A 238 5.19 -8.06 -9.94
N MET A 239 6.18 -8.92 -9.66
CA MET A 239 7.22 -8.59 -8.67
C MET A 239 8.03 -7.33 -9.04
N LYS A 240 8.10 -6.93 -10.33
CA LYS A 240 8.68 -5.64 -10.70
C LYS A 240 7.94 -4.46 -10.05
N GLN A 241 6.62 -4.54 -9.91
CA GLN A 241 5.82 -3.51 -9.23
C GLN A 241 6.02 -3.53 -7.70
N ILE A 242 6.30 -4.69 -7.11
CA ILE A 242 6.57 -4.86 -5.67
C ILE A 242 7.96 -4.32 -5.28
N LEU A 243 8.96 -4.47 -6.17
CA LEU A 243 10.30 -3.91 -5.98
C LEU A 243 10.37 -2.41 -6.30
N MET A 244 9.57 -1.91 -7.26
CA MET A 244 9.42 -0.47 -7.47
C MET A 244 8.71 0.21 -6.28
N SER A 245 7.77 -0.45 -5.61
CA SER A 245 7.17 0.09 -4.38
C SER A 245 8.08 0.05 -3.14
N SER A 246 9.19 -0.69 -3.18
CA SER A 246 10.13 -0.78 -2.07
C SER A 246 11.44 -0.02 -2.30
N ASN A 247 11.80 0.30 -3.55
CA ASN A 247 13.06 0.98 -3.87
C ASN A 247 12.95 2.27 -4.72
N ASP A 248 11.77 2.66 -5.23
CA ASP A 248 11.58 4.01 -5.79
C ASP A 248 10.68 4.84 -4.85
N LEU A 249 11.34 5.58 -3.97
CA LEU A 249 10.72 6.69 -3.26
C LEU A 249 10.31 7.73 -4.32
N PHE A 250 9.00 7.80 -4.55
CA PHE A 250 8.29 8.81 -5.32
C PHE A 250 8.44 8.74 -6.85
N HIS A 251 7.48 8.06 -7.48
CA HIS A 251 7.01 8.51 -8.78
C HIS A 251 5.48 8.56 -8.77
N ASP A 252 4.96 9.75 -9.10
CA ASP A 252 3.54 10.09 -9.26
C ASP A 252 2.86 9.10 -10.23
N PHE A 253 2.24 8.05 -9.69
CA PHE A 253 1.37 7.17 -10.46
C PHE A 253 0.02 7.86 -10.63
N LYS A 254 -0.07 8.75 -11.63
CA LYS A 254 -1.35 9.01 -12.27
C LYS A 254 -1.90 7.68 -12.77
N GLU A 255 -3.09 7.35 -12.27
CA GLU A 255 -4.04 6.34 -12.76
C GLU A 255 -3.58 5.72 -14.09
N LYS A 256 -2.76 4.67 -14.01
CA LYS A 256 -2.47 3.86 -15.18
C LYS A 256 -3.65 2.94 -15.33
N ASP A 257 -4.21 2.94 -16.54
CA ASP A 257 -5.32 2.08 -16.98
C ASP A 257 -5.22 0.66 -16.38
N PRO A 258 -6.36 -0.03 -16.16
CA PRO A 258 -6.36 -1.41 -15.67
C PRO A 258 -5.31 -2.24 -16.41
N LEU A 259 -4.51 -3.00 -15.67
CA LEU A 259 -3.44 -3.87 -16.20
C LEU A 259 -3.90 -4.49 -17.51
N THR A 260 -3.19 -4.17 -18.58
CA THR A 260 -3.55 -4.68 -19.91
C THR A 260 -3.17 -6.15 -19.98
N LEU A 261 -3.77 -6.91 -20.90
CA LEU A 261 -3.39 -8.32 -21.11
C LEU A 261 -1.90 -8.49 -21.50
N GLU A 262 -1.25 -7.44 -21.98
CA GLU A 262 0.21 -7.43 -22.24
C GLU A 262 1.03 -7.44 -20.93
N ASP A 263 0.46 -6.98 -19.82
CA ASP A 263 1.10 -6.95 -18.50
C ASP A 263 0.96 -8.30 -17.75
N CYS A 264 0.08 -9.20 -18.22
CA CYS A 264 -0.18 -10.52 -17.63
C CYS A 264 -0.46 -11.57 -18.73
N PRO A 265 0.57 -12.30 -19.21
CA PRO A 265 0.43 -13.26 -20.31
C PRO A 265 -0.29 -14.57 -19.90
N PHE A 266 -0.83 -14.63 -18.69
CA PHE A 266 -1.38 -15.84 -18.13
C PHE A 266 -2.89 -15.73 -17.93
N GLY A 267 -3.62 -16.75 -18.35
CA GLY A 267 -5.05 -16.91 -18.14
C GLY A 267 -5.35 -18.20 -17.40
N LEU A 268 -6.49 -18.22 -16.72
CA LEU A 268 -7.03 -19.43 -16.13
C LEU A 268 -8.16 -19.93 -17.01
N GLU A 269 -8.05 -21.18 -17.48
CA GLU A 269 -9.09 -21.80 -18.29
C GLU A 269 -10.15 -22.38 -17.36
N PHE A 270 -11.40 -21.99 -17.58
CA PHE A 270 -12.50 -22.42 -16.72
C PHE A 270 -12.74 -23.92 -16.89
N ASN A 271 -12.80 -24.67 -15.77
CA ASN A 271 -13.11 -26.10 -15.66
C ASN A 271 -11.97 -27.10 -15.89
N THR A 272 -10.70 -26.66 -15.99
CA THR A 272 -9.56 -27.56 -16.20
C THR A 272 -8.54 -27.53 -15.05
N ASP A 273 -8.82 -26.80 -13.97
CA ASP A 273 -7.95 -26.69 -12.78
C ASP A 273 -6.50 -26.30 -13.11
N SER A 274 -6.28 -25.67 -14.27
CA SER A 274 -4.96 -25.46 -14.87
C SER A 274 -4.78 -24.02 -15.36
N PHE A 275 -3.55 -23.56 -15.20
CA PHE A 275 -3.12 -22.21 -15.55
C PHE A 275 -2.25 -22.25 -16.79
N HIS A 276 -2.61 -21.46 -17.80
CA HIS A 276 -1.98 -21.49 -19.12
C HIS A 276 -1.48 -20.10 -19.53
N ILE A 277 -0.55 -20.08 -20.48
CA ILE A 277 -0.18 -18.85 -21.17
C ILE A 277 -1.17 -18.57 -22.30
N HIS A 278 -1.75 -17.39 -22.30
CA HIS A 278 -2.66 -16.93 -23.34
C HIS A 278 -1.95 -15.97 -24.31
N SER A 279 -2.31 -16.04 -25.59
CA SER A 279 -2.17 -14.93 -26.54
C SER A 279 -3.54 -14.67 -27.14
N PHE A 280 -3.91 -13.40 -27.36
CA PHE A 280 -5.01 -13.12 -28.27
C PHE A 280 -4.47 -12.57 -29.58
N LEU A 281 -4.68 -13.38 -30.63
CA LEU A 281 -4.97 -12.87 -31.96
C LEU A 281 -6.07 -11.81 -31.80
N HIS A 282 -5.76 -10.60 -32.25
CA HIS A 282 -6.76 -9.67 -32.76
C HIS A 282 -7.71 -10.46 -33.67
N GLN A 283 -8.92 -10.78 -33.20
CA GLN A 283 -10.05 -10.79 -34.12
C GLN A 283 -10.38 -9.32 -34.39
N SER A 284 -9.55 -8.70 -35.22
CA SER A 284 -9.97 -7.53 -35.97
C SER A 284 -11.13 -7.95 -36.85
N THR A 285 -12.20 -7.18 -36.74
CA THR A 285 -13.41 -7.16 -37.55
C THR A 285 -13.16 -7.43 -39.04
N ILE A 286 -14.11 -8.05 -39.75
CA ILE A 286 -14.73 -7.55 -41.00
C ILE A 286 -15.78 -8.57 -41.52
N LEU A 287 -16.98 -8.02 -41.77
CA LEU A 287 -18.22 -8.52 -42.42
C LEU A 287 -19.12 -9.48 -41.63
#